data_AF-A0A927R4M6-F1
#
_entry.id   AF-A0A927R4M6-F1
#
_cell.length_a   1.000
_cell.length_b   1.000
_cell.length_c   1.000
_cell.angle_alpha   90.00
_cell.angle_beta   90.00
_cell.angle_gamma   90.00
#
_symmetry.space_group_name_H-M   'P 1'
#
loop_
_entity.id
_entity.type
_entity.pdbx_description
1 polymer ?
#
loop_
_entity_poly.entity_id
_entity_poly.type
_entity_poly.pdbx_seq_one_letter_code
_entity_poly.pdbx_strand_id
1 'polypeptide(L)'
;MKNVARNFLVAQVIITALLFLYYKEFSLLTYINSSFIVGGSLVFIGLISFIFSTGFFDIFTLSMRKVFTPKRRMEDVETMRAPSEIFSTPVFPLLASGMLILAFMGIALVIYYA
;
A
#
# COMPACT_ATOMS: atom_id res chain seq x y z
N MET A 1 3.16 3.62 -16.05
CA MET A 1 1.94 2.83 -16.35
C MET A 1 2.19 1.32 -16.45
N LYS A 2 3.29 0.84 -17.05
CA LYS A 2 3.59 -0.61 -17.18
C LYS A 2 3.51 -1.40 -15.86
N ASN A 3 4.06 -0.85 -14.77
CA ASN A 3 4.03 -1.48 -13.44
C ASN A 3 2.62 -1.51 -12.83
N VAL A 4 1.81 -0.47 -13.07
CA VAL A 4 0.43 -0.39 -12.59
C VAL A 4 -0.43 -1.46 -13.28
N ALA A 5 -0.32 -1.56 -14.61
CA ALA A 5 -1.03 -2.57 -15.38
C ALA A 5 -0.65 -4.00 -14.98
N ARG A 6 0.65 -4.26 -14.77
CA ARG A 6 1.11 -5.56 -14.27
C ARG A 6 0.53 -5.87 -12.89
N ASN A 7 0.61 -4.92 -11.95
CA ASN A 7 0.08 -5.12 -10.60
C ASN A 7 -1.43 -5.34 -10.61
N PHE A 8 -2.16 -4.61 -11.46
CA PHE A 8 -3.59 -4.78 -11.66
C PHE A 8 -3.93 -6.18 -12.19
N LEU A 9 -3.22 -6.66 -13.22
CA LEU A 9 -3.44 -8.00 -13.77
C LEU A 9 -3.16 -9.10 -12.72
N VAL A 10 -2.08 -8.97 -11.97
CA VAL A 10 -1.76 -9.91 -10.88
C VAL A 10 -2.85 -9.89 -9.82
N ALA A 11 -3.32 -8.71 -9.42
CA ALA A 11 -4.40 -8.58 -8.45
C ALA A 11 -5.71 -9.20 -8.96
N GLN A 12 -6.03 -9.06 -10.25
CA GLN A 12 -7.21 -9.69 -10.84
C GLN A 12 -7.12 -11.22 -10.78
N VAL A 13 -5.96 -11.80 -11.07
CA VAL A 13 -5.73 -13.25 -10.93
C VAL A 13 -5.94 -13.69 -9.48
N ILE A 14 -5.46 -12.92 -8.51
CA ILE A 14 -5.65 -13.22 -7.08
C ILE A 14 -7.13 -13.13 -6.69
N ILE A 15 -7.85 -12.11 -7.15
CA ILE A 15 -9.30 -11.95 -6.92
C ILE A 15 -10.06 -13.15 -7.50
N THR A 16 -9.73 -13.55 -8.74
CA THR A 16 -10.34 -14.72 -9.37
C THR A 16 -10.01 -16.01 -8.62
N ALA A 17 -8.77 -16.18 -8.15
CA ALA A 17 -8.41 -17.33 -7.32
C ALA A 17 -9.19 -17.36 -6.00
N LEU A 18 -9.38 -16.21 -5.34
CA LEU A 18 -10.19 -16.10 -4.12
C LEU A 18 -11.66 -16.45 -4.37
N LEU A 19 -12.23 -16.03 -5.50
CA LEU A 19 -13.58 -16.41 -5.91
C LEU A 19 -13.74 -17.93 -6.02
N PHE A 20 -12.84 -18.60 -6.74
CA PHE A 20 -12.94 -20.04 -6.97
C PHE A 20 -12.59 -20.88 -5.73
N LEU A 21 -11.55 -20.50 -4.97
CA LEU A 21 -11.05 -21.32 -3.87
C LEU A 21 -11.83 -21.10 -2.57
N TYR A 22 -12.20 -19.87 -2.26
CA TYR A 22 -12.83 -19.53 -0.99
C TYR A 22 -14.36 -19.48 -1.10
N TYR A 23 -14.88 -18.67 -2.03
CA TYR A 23 -16.32 -18.45 -2.13
C TYR A 23 -17.05 -19.55 -2.89
N LYS A 24 -16.39 -20.23 -3.84
CA LYS A 24 -16.94 -21.32 -4.69
C LYS A 24 -18.21 -20.97 -5.47
N GLU A 25 -18.61 -19.70 -5.42
CA GLU A 25 -19.77 -19.14 -6.09
C GLU A 25 -19.32 -17.92 -6.88
N PHE A 26 -19.89 -17.78 -8.08
CA PHE A 26 -19.59 -16.64 -8.94
C PHE A 26 -20.75 -15.64 -8.85
N SER A 27 -20.73 -14.82 -7.80
CA SER A 27 -21.73 -13.75 -7.60
C SER A 27 -21.08 -12.37 -7.55
N LEU A 28 -21.85 -11.34 -7.90
CA LEU A 28 -21.38 -9.96 -7.83
C LEU A 28 -20.93 -9.59 -6.40
N LEU A 29 -21.61 -10.11 -5.38
CA LEU A 29 -21.25 -9.93 -3.97
C LEU A 29 -19.88 -10.53 -3.63
N THR A 30 -19.61 -11.75 -4.08
CA THR A 30 -18.31 -12.41 -3.84
C THR A 30 -17.16 -11.68 -4.54
N TYR A 31 -17.43 -11.10 -5.72
CA TYR A 31 -16.46 -10.26 -6.44
C TYR A 31 -16.17 -8.96 -5.69
N ILE A 32 -17.20 -8.29 -5.19
CA ILE A 32 -17.07 -7.06 -4.39
C ILE A 32 -16.23 -7.33 -3.15
N ASN A 33 -16.55 -8.38 -2.38
CA ASN A 33 -15.83 -8.72 -1.15
C ASN A 33 -14.36 -9.04 -1.42
N SER A 34 -14.08 -9.88 -2.42
CA SER A 34 -12.71 -10.26 -2.77
C SER A 34 -11.89 -9.06 -3.27
N SER A 35 -12.50 -8.22 -4.11
CA SER A 35 -11.86 -7.02 -4.64
C SER A 35 -11.61 -5.95 -3.56
N PHE A 36 -12.50 -5.84 -2.57
CA PHE A 36 -12.32 -4.97 -1.43
C PHE A 36 -11.13 -5.40 -0.57
N ILE A 37 -11.03 -6.70 -0.25
CA ILE A 37 -9.92 -7.23 0.55
C ILE A 37 -8.58 -7.01 -0.18
N VAL A 38 -8.51 -7.38 -1.47
CA VAL A 38 -7.26 -7.25 -2.26
C VAL A 38 -6.90 -5.79 -2.52
N GLY A 39 -7.85 -4.97 -3.01
CA GLY A 39 -7.64 -3.56 -3.28
C GLY A 39 -7.32 -2.77 -2.00
N GLY A 40 -8.05 -3.02 -0.92
CA GLY A 40 -7.83 -2.40 0.38
C GLY A 40 -6.46 -2.74 0.97
N SER A 41 -6.03 -4.00 0.89
CA SER A 41 -4.70 -4.40 1.35
C SER A 41 -3.58 -3.72 0.55
N LEU A 42 -3.73 -3.62 -0.77
CA LEU A 42 -2.77 -2.94 -1.64
C LEU A 42 -2.68 -1.44 -1.34
N VAL A 43 -3.83 -0.76 -1.17
CA VAL A 43 -3.86 0.65 -0.79
C VAL A 43 -3.26 0.84 0.60
N PHE A 44 -3.59 -0.02 1.56
CA PHE A 44 -3.07 0.07 2.92
C PHE A 44 -1.54 -0.04 2.98
N ILE A 45 -0.97 -1.08 2.33
CA ILE A 45 0.49 -1.25 2.24
C ILE A 45 1.12 -0.06 1.49
N GLY A 46 0.44 0.42 0.45
CA GLY A 46 0.87 1.58 -0.32
C GLY A 46 0.92 2.85 0.52
N LEU A 47 -0.10 3.11 1.33
CA LEU A 47 -0.17 4.29 2.20
C LEU A 47 0.91 4.23 3.27
N ILE A 48 1.12 3.07 3.89
CA ILE A 48 2.21 2.86 4.85
C ILE A 48 3.54 3.19 4.19
N SER A 49 3.84 2.54 3.06
CA SER A 49 5.09 2.75 2.33
C SER A 49 5.26 4.22 1.91
N PHE A 50 4.16 4.90 1.56
CA PHE A 50 4.16 6.31 1.19
C PHE A 50 4.56 7.19 2.37
N ILE A 51 3.99 6.96 3.55
CA ILE A 51 4.36 7.69 4.78
C ILE A 51 5.85 7.52 5.10
N PHE A 52 6.37 6.29 4.98
CA PHE A 52 7.80 6.01 5.16
C PHE A 52 8.68 6.73 4.12
N SER A 53 8.25 6.79 2.85
CA SER A 53 8.98 7.48 1.78
C SER A 53 8.91 9.01 1.86
N THR A 54 7.89 9.59 2.52
CA THR A 54 7.66 11.04 2.55
C THR A 54 8.57 11.77 3.57
N GLY A 55 9.31 11.03 4.40
CA GLY A 55 10.23 11.61 5.38
C GLY A 55 9.58 12.04 6.70
N PHE A 56 8.29 11.75 6.91
CA PHE A 56 7.63 11.94 8.22
C PHE A 56 8.39 11.22 9.34
N PHE A 57 8.80 9.98 9.08
CA PHE A 57 9.59 9.19 10.02
C PHE A 57 11.02 9.69 10.18
N ASP A 58 11.56 10.45 9.25
CA ASP A 58 12.91 11.02 9.38
C ASP A 58 12.92 12.08 10.47
N ILE A 59 11.92 12.97 10.46
CA ILE A 59 11.75 14.02 11.48
C ILE A 59 11.56 13.38 12.86
N PHE A 60 10.71 12.37 12.95
CA PHE A 60 10.49 11.64 14.21
C PHE A 60 11.79 10.99 14.71
N THR A 61 12.49 10.27 13.84
CA THR A 61 13.71 9.53 14.20
C THR A 61 14.85 10.48 14.58
N LEU A 62 15.04 11.57 13.84
CA LEU A 62 16.02 12.61 14.15
C LEU A 62 15.70 13.30 15.48
N SER A 63 14.43 13.61 15.74
CA SER A 63 14.01 14.24 17.00
C SER A 63 14.27 13.33 18.20
N MET A 64 13.92 12.04 18.11
CA MET A 64 14.20 11.06 19.16
C MET A 64 15.71 10.86 19.36
N ARG A 65 16.46 10.71 18.28
CA ARG A 65 17.92 10.62 18.31
C ARG A 65 18.54 11.83 19.02
N LYS A 66 18.08 13.04 18.74
CA LYS A 66 18.61 14.28 19.34
C LYS A 66 18.31 14.40 20.84
N VAL A 67 17.17 13.87 21.31
CA VAL A 67 16.78 13.91 22.73
C VAL A 67 17.50 12.83 23.54
N PHE A 68 17.64 11.62 23.00
CA PHE A 68 18.18 10.48 23.75
C PHE A 68 19.68 10.25 23.56
N THR A 69 20.34 10.93 22.61
CA THR A 69 21.78 10.75 22.36
C THR A 69 22.62 11.79 23.13
N PRO A 70 23.63 11.37 23.92
CA PRO A 70 24.56 12.29 24.55
C PRO A 70 25.44 13.02 23.52
N LYS A 71 25.72 14.31 23.75
CA LYS A 71 26.45 15.21 22.82
C LYS A 71 27.70 14.61 22.16
N ARG A 72 28.45 13.76 22.86
CA ARG A 72 29.68 13.12 22.33
C ARG A 72 29.46 12.19 21.12
N ARG A 73 28.23 11.73 20.88
CA ARG A 73 27.86 10.82 19.77
C ARG A 73 26.91 11.47 18.77
N MET A 74 26.75 12.80 18.81
CA MET A 74 25.84 13.49 17.88
C MET A 74 26.37 13.46 16.43
N GLU A 75 27.67 13.59 16.22
CA GLU A 75 28.28 13.50 14.87
C GLU A 75 28.03 12.12 14.22
N ASP A 76 28.17 11.03 14.98
CA ASP A 76 27.88 9.67 14.50
C ASP A 76 26.41 9.52 14.08
N VAL A 77 25.50 10.20 14.77
CA VAL A 77 24.05 10.09 14.58
C VAL A 77 23.55 10.93 13.41
N GLU A 78 24.22 12.05 13.10
CA GLU A 78 23.93 12.88 11.92
C GLU A 78 24.34 12.20 10.60
N THR A 79 25.33 11.30 10.63
CA THR A 79 25.77 10.53 9.45
C THR A 79 24.92 9.29 9.16
N MET A 80 23.99 8.92 10.05
CA MET A 80 23.13 7.76 9.86
C MET A 80 22.05 8.02 8.81
N ARG A 81 21.89 7.08 7.88
CA ARG A 81 20.83 7.12 6.85
C ARG A 81 19.44 7.32 7.46
N ALA A 82 18.65 8.13 6.79
CA ALA A 82 17.28 8.38 7.19
C ALA A 82 16.36 7.23 6.72
N PRO A 83 15.28 6.92 7.46
CA PRO A 83 14.29 5.93 7.03
C PRO A 83 13.79 6.14 5.59
N SER A 84 13.52 7.37 5.15
CA SER A 84 13.06 7.65 3.78
C SER A 84 14.06 7.26 2.69
N GLU A 85 15.36 7.34 2.96
CA GLU A 85 16.43 6.95 2.03
C GLU A 85 16.48 5.43 1.84
N ILE A 86 16.06 4.68 2.85
CA ILE A 86 15.96 3.21 2.79
C ILE A 86 14.69 2.81 2.03
N PHE A 87 13.61 3.58 2.18
CA PHE A 87 12.32 3.35 1.53
C PHE A 87 12.12 4.15 0.24
N SER A 88 13.16 4.26 -0.60
CA SER A 88 13.11 4.99 -1.88
C SER A 88 12.35 4.26 -3.00
N THR A 89 11.72 3.12 -2.70
CA THR A 89 10.99 2.31 -3.69
C THR A 89 9.78 3.09 -4.21
N PRO A 90 9.50 3.12 -5.53
CA PRO A 90 8.35 3.84 -6.06
C PRO A 90 7.05 3.23 -5.52
N VAL A 91 6.41 3.94 -4.59
CA VAL A 91 5.17 3.52 -3.92
C VAL A 91 3.93 3.77 -4.79
N PHE A 92 4.00 4.80 -5.64
CA PHE A 92 2.91 5.24 -6.50
C PHE A 92 2.25 4.12 -7.32
N PRO A 93 2.97 3.17 -7.94
CA PRO A 93 2.35 2.10 -8.71
C PRO A 93 1.49 1.16 -7.87
N LEU A 94 1.84 0.93 -6.61
CA LEU A 94 1.08 0.06 -5.70
C LEU A 94 -0.24 0.75 -5.30
N LEU A 95 -0.14 2.00 -4.86
CA LEU A 95 -1.30 2.85 -4.51
C LEU A 95 -2.27 3.01 -5.68
N ALA A 96 -1.75 3.36 -6.87
CA ALA A 96 -2.57 3.56 -8.05
C ALA A 96 -3.29 2.28 -8.47
N SER A 97 -2.62 1.11 -8.38
CA SER A 97 -3.26 -0.17 -8.69
C SER A 97 -4.36 -0.54 -7.68
N GLY A 98 -4.11 -0.35 -6.38
CA GLY A 98 -5.11 -0.62 -5.34
C GLY A 98 -6.33 0.31 -5.44
N MET A 99 -6.10 1.60 -5.67
CA MET A 99 -7.17 2.58 -5.86
C MET A 99 -8.03 2.28 -7.09
N LEU A 100 -7.40 1.85 -8.19
CA LEU A 100 -8.12 1.46 -9.39
C LEU A 100 -9.00 0.21 -9.14
N ILE A 101 -8.51 -0.78 -8.40
CA ILE A 101 -9.31 -1.95 -7.99
C ILE A 101 -10.50 -1.53 -7.12
N LEU A 102 -10.27 -0.65 -6.15
CA LEU A 102 -11.34 -0.13 -5.29
C LEU A 102 -12.37 0.70 -6.07
N ALA A 103 -11.96 1.43 -7.11
CA ALA A 103 -12.88 2.15 -7.98
C ALA A 103 -13.79 1.18 -8.76
N PHE A 104 -13.24 0.11 -9.33
CA PHE A 104 -14.04 -0.93 -10.00
C PHE A 104 -14.97 -1.66 -9.03
N MET A 105 -14.49 -1.96 -7.82
CA MET A 105 -15.33 -2.52 -6.76
C MET A 105 -16.47 -1.57 -6.37
N GLY A 106 -16.19 -0.26 -6.25
CA GLY A 106 -17.21 0.75 -5.97
C GLY A 106 -18.29 0.83 -7.05
N ILE A 107 -17.89 0.75 -8.32
CA ILE A 107 -18.84 0.66 -9.45
C ILE A 107 -19.69 -0.62 -9.33
N ALA A 108 -19.07 -1.77 -9.05
CA ALA A 108 -19.79 -3.03 -8.87
C ALA A 108 -20.78 -2.97 -7.69
N LEU A 109 -20.41 -2.27 -6.60
CA LEU A 109 -21.27 -2.08 -5.43
C LEU A 109 -22.46 -1.19 -5.75
N VAL A 110 -22.28 -0.11 -6.51
CA VAL A 110 -23.40 0.72 -6.99
C VAL A 110 -24.34 -0.12 -7.86
N ILE A 111 -23.82 -0.93 -8.78
CA ILE A 111 -24.63 -1.82 -9.62
C ILE A 111 -25.37 -2.88 -8.80
N TYR A 112 -24.76 -3.39 -7.73
CA TYR A 112 -25.39 -4.39 -6.86
C TYR A 112 -26.62 -3.87 -6.09
N TYR A 113 -26.64 -2.57 -5.78
CA TYR A 113 -27.70 -1.92 -5.01
C TYR A 113 -28.64 -1.04 -5.85
N ALA A 114 -28.38 -0.88 -7.15
CA ALA A 114 -29.25 -0.18 -8.10
C ALA A 114 -30.38 -1.09 -8.58
#